data_AF-Q83VP4-F1
#
_entry.id   AF-Q83VP4-F1
#
_cell.length_a   1.000
_cell.length_b   1.000
_cell.length_c   1.000
_cell.angle_alpha   90.00
_cell.angle_beta   90.00
_cell.angle_gamma   90.00
#
_symmetry.space_group_name_H-M   'P 1'
#
loop_
_entity.id
_entity.type
_entity.pdbx_description
1 polymer ?
#
loop_
_entity_poly.entity_id
_entity_poly.type
_entity_poly.pdbx_seq_one_letter_code
_entity_poly.pdbx_strand_id
1 'polypeptide(L)'
;MYQIEFKEEAILPRERLVEVGAERLSNQELLAIFIRTGTKKEPVSILSNKLLNRLESLAALRELSIEELQSLTGIGRVKAIEIKAMIELGKRINQSELLLNERILGSEKLGRKMIHEIGHKKQEHLVALYLNTQNQIISQKTIFIGSVNRSIAEPREILHYAVKCMATSIIIVHNHPSGSVQPSRNDLLFTENLKESCEKLGLVLLDHLIVLLFF
;
A
#
# COMPACT_ATOMS: atom_id res chain seq x y z
N MET A 1 -56.24 -12.85 26.33
CA MET A 1 -55.58 -11.63 25.81
C MET A 1 -54.37 -12.13 25.03
N TYR A 2 -54.28 -11.84 23.73
CA TYR A 2 -53.10 -12.21 22.94
C TYR A 2 -52.19 -11.00 22.82
N GLN A 3 -50.89 -11.22 23.02
CA GLN A 3 -49.85 -10.22 22.86
C GLN A 3 -49.06 -10.60 21.62
N ILE A 4 -49.05 -9.72 20.62
CA ILE A 4 -48.27 -9.90 19.39
C ILE A 4 -47.16 -8.85 19.43
N GLU A 5 -45.92 -9.33 19.54
CA GLU A 5 -44.71 -8.51 19.51
C GLU A 5 -44.09 -8.61 18.11
N PHE A 6 -43.96 -7.48 17.42
CA PHE A 6 -43.17 -7.40 16.20
C PHE A 6 -41.72 -7.13 16.62
N LYS A 7 -40.86 -8.15 16.54
CA LYS A 7 -39.42 -7.90 16.50
C LYS A 7 -39.09 -7.35 15.12
N GLU A 8 -38.57 -6.14 15.07
CA GLU A 8 -37.82 -5.69 13.90
C GLU A 8 -36.75 -6.75 13.60
N GLU A 9 -36.85 -7.37 12.42
CA GLU A 9 -35.84 -8.32 11.99
C GLU A 9 -34.52 -7.56 11.85
N ALA A 10 -33.55 -7.92 12.68
CA ALA A 10 -32.22 -7.34 12.61
C ALA A 10 -31.68 -7.55 11.18
N ILE A 11 -31.41 -6.44 10.50
CA ILE A 11 -30.89 -6.43 9.14
C ILE A 11 -29.64 -7.32 9.09
N LEU A 12 -29.60 -8.24 8.13
CA LEU A 12 -28.52 -9.20 7.99
C LEU A 12 -27.18 -8.49 7.67
N PRO A 13 -26.03 -9.05 8.05
CA PRO A 13 -24.75 -8.34 7.96
C PRO A 13 -24.39 -7.82 6.55
N ARG A 14 -24.79 -8.52 5.48
CA ARG A 14 -24.45 -8.12 4.10
C ARG A 14 -25.28 -6.91 3.67
N GLU A 15 -26.55 -6.93 4.04
CA GLU A 15 -27.53 -5.90 3.81
C GLU A 15 -27.14 -4.64 4.60
N ARG A 16 -26.73 -4.82 5.87
CA ARG A 16 -26.14 -3.72 6.68
C ARG A 16 -24.88 -3.15 6.04
N LEU A 17 -23.99 -3.98 5.49
CA LEU A 17 -22.78 -3.49 4.82
C LEU A 17 -23.14 -2.57 3.65
N VAL A 18 -24.18 -2.91 2.87
CA VAL A 18 -24.65 -2.09 1.74
C VAL A 18 -25.31 -0.79 2.23
N GLU A 19 -26.12 -0.85 3.29
CA GLU A 19 -26.85 0.32 3.78
C GLU A 19 -25.97 1.33 4.52
N VAL A 20 -25.09 0.85 5.41
CA VAL A 20 -24.42 1.72 6.38
C VAL A 20 -22.90 1.77 6.26
N GLY A 21 -22.31 0.98 5.36
CA GLY A 21 -20.87 0.91 5.10
C GLY A 21 -20.12 -0.04 6.04
N ALA A 22 -19.00 -0.60 5.56
CA ALA A 22 -18.20 -1.58 6.29
C ALA A 22 -17.59 -1.03 7.60
N GLU A 23 -17.33 0.28 7.65
CA GLU A 23 -16.80 1.00 8.79
C GLU A 23 -17.75 1.03 10.01
N ARG A 24 -19.04 0.77 9.81
CA ARG A 24 -20.05 0.70 10.88
C ARG A 24 -20.36 -0.72 11.34
N LEU A 25 -19.80 -1.73 10.67
CA LEU A 25 -19.99 -3.12 11.07
C LEU A 25 -19.01 -3.50 12.20
N SER A 26 -19.49 -4.28 13.14
CA SER A 26 -18.66 -4.93 14.14
C SER A 26 -17.76 -6.00 13.51
N ASN A 27 -16.67 -6.35 14.20
CA ASN A 27 -15.80 -7.47 13.78
C ASN A 27 -16.58 -8.80 13.66
N GLN A 28 -17.60 -8.99 14.49
CA GLN A 28 -18.49 -10.14 14.43
C GLN A 28 -19.27 -10.16 13.11
N GLU A 29 -19.85 -9.02 12.70
CA GLU A 29 -20.59 -8.90 11.45
C GLU A 29 -19.69 -9.11 10.24
N LEU A 30 -18.49 -8.51 10.24
CA LEU A 30 -17.51 -8.69 9.17
C LEU A 30 -17.12 -10.17 9.02
N LEU A 31 -16.80 -10.85 10.13
CA LEU A 31 -16.51 -12.30 10.11
C LEU A 31 -17.71 -13.12 9.66
N ALA A 32 -18.93 -12.74 10.07
CA ALA A 32 -20.14 -13.46 9.67
C ALA A 32 -20.35 -13.42 8.15
N ILE A 33 -20.03 -12.30 7.50
CA ILE A 33 -20.08 -12.17 6.04
C ILE A 33 -19.15 -13.17 5.36
N PHE A 34 -17.91 -13.29 5.85
CA PHE A 34 -16.90 -14.21 5.32
C PHE A 34 -17.18 -15.68 5.62
N ILE A 35 -17.66 -16.00 6.82
CA ILE A 35 -18.02 -17.37 7.21
C ILE A 35 -19.30 -17.84 6.48
N ARG A 36 -20.13 -16.88 6.03
CA ARG A 36 -21.37 -17.02 5.25
C ARG A 36 -22.52 -17.71 5.96
N THR A 37 -22.27 -18.88 6.53
CA THR A 37 -23.31 -19.74 7.11
C THR A 37 -22.88 -20.33 8.44
N GLY A 38 -23.84 -20.55 9.33
CA GLY A 38 -23.63 -21.26 10.58
C GLY A 38 -23.65 -22.79 10.38
N THR A 39 -23.93 -23.51 11.46
CA THR A 39 -24.27 -24.93 11.43
C THR A 39 -25.78 -25.10 11.57
N LYS A 40 -26.26 -26.35 11.54
CA LYS A 40 -27.66 -26.66 11.87
C LYS A 40 -28.05 -26.24 13.29
N LYS A 41 -27.08 -26.14 14.21
CA LYS A 41 -27.32 -25.87 15.64
C LYS A 41 -27.02 -24.42 16.02
N GLU A 42 -26.12 -23.77 15.30
CA GLU A 42 -25.58 -22.46 15.69
C GLU A 42 -25.57 -21.51 14.50
N PRO A 43 -26.18 -20.31 14.61
CA PRO A 43 -26.14 -19.33 13.54
C PRO A 43 -24.73 -18.77 13.35
N VAL A 44 -24.47 -18.20 12.17
CA VAL A 44 -23.15 -17.67 11.79
C VAL A 44 -22.65 -16.59 12.74
N SER A 45 -23.56 -15.81 13.34
CA SER A 45 -23.25 -14.79 14.35
C SER A 45 -22.60 -15.39 15.60
N ILE A 46 -23.12 -16.52 16.09
CA ILE A 46 -22.56 -17.25 17.24
C ILE A 46 -21.21 -17.85 16.89
N LEU A 47 -21.08 -18.43 15.69
CA LEU A 47 -19.82 -18.99 15.22
C LEU A 47 -18.72 -17.92 15.11
N SER A 48 -19.07 -16.74 14.60
CA SER A 48 -18.15 -15.59 14.46
C SER A 48 -17.68 -15.08 15.83
N ASN A 49 -18.59 -14.98 16.81
CA ASN A 49 -18.23 -14.61 18.18
C ASN A 49 -17.36 -15.65 18.86
N LYS A 50 -17.63 -16.95 18.66
CA LYS A 50 -16.76 -18.01 19.21
C LYS A 50 -15.34 -17.93 18.66
N LEU A 51 -15.18 -17.61 17.37
CA LEU A 51 -13.87 -17.38 16.79
C LEU A 51 -13.19 -16.18 17.44
N LEU A 52 -13.88 -15.04 17.55
CA LEU A 52 -13.34 -13.83 18.18
C LEU A 52 -12.94 -14.06 19.64
N ASN A 53 -13.75 -14.79 20.41
CA ASN A 53 -13.49 -15.07 21.83
C ASN A 53 -12.30 -16.02 22.06
N ARG A 54 -11.82 -16.72 21.02
CA ARG A 54 -10.58 -17.52 21.11
C ARG A 54 -9.32 -16.69 20.87
N LEU A 55 -9.47 -15.45 20.40
CA LEU A 55 -8.36 -14.59 20.07
C LEU A 55 -8.07 -13.63 21.22
N GLU A 56 -6.80 -13.46 21.58
CA GLU A 56 -6.38 -12.40 22.51
C GLU A 56 -6.52 -11.01 21.89
N SER A 57 -6.42 -10.92 20.56
CA SER A 57 -6.63 -9.70 19.77
C SER A 57 -7.02 -10.06 18.34
N LEU A 58 -7.60 -9.12 17.58
CA LEU A 58 -7.88 -9.36 16.16
C LEU A 58 -6.63 -9.75 15.35
N ALA A 59 -5.46 -9.24 15.73
CA ALA A 59 -4.20 -9.55 15.07
C ALA A 59 -3.84 -11.04 15.17
N ALA A 60 -4.23 -11.71 16.28
CA ALA A 60 -4.00 -13.13 16.48
C ALA A 60 -4.70 -14.02 15.43
N LEU A 61 -5.77 -13.52 14.79
CA LEU A 61 -6.45 -14.24 13.71
C LEU A 61 -5.50 -14.58 12.55
N ARG A 62 -4.47 -13.76 12.32
CA ARG A 62 -3.47 -13.99 11.27
C ARG A 62 -2.60 -15.22 11.53
N GLU A 63 -2.30 -15.48 12.80
CA GLU A 63 -1.35 -16.52 13.21
C GLU A 63 -1.99 -17.91 13.25
N LEU A 64 -3.33 -17.99 13.34
CA LEU A 64 -4.02 -19.28 13.33
C LEU A 64 -3.72 -20.07 12.05
N SER A 65 -3.32 -21.32 12.22
CA SER A 65 -3.22 -22.33 11.17
C SER A 65 -4.60 -22.74 10.65
N ILE A 66 -4.61 -23.46 9.52
CA ILE A 66 -5.85 -24.02 8.97
C ILE A 66 -6.43 -25.03 9.96
N GLU A 67 -5.59 -25.84 10.58
CA GLU A 67 -5.95 -26.86 11.56
C GLU A 67 -6.57 -26.25 12.82
N GLU A 68 -6.00 -25.16 13.34
CA GLU A 68 -6.55 -24.43 14.48
C GLU A 68 -7.89 -23.78 14.16
N LEU A 69 -8.07 -23.22 12.96
CA LEU A 69 -9.37 -22.72 12.50
C LEU A 69 -10.40 -23.85 12.41
N GLN A 70 -10.00 -25.02 11.89
CA GLN A 70 -10.86 -26.20 11.77
C GLN A 70 -11.24 -26.84 13.11
N SER A 71 -10.49 -26.56 14.18
CA SER A 71 -10.86 -27.00 15.53
C SER A 71 -12.16 -26.35 16.05
N LEU A 72 -12.63 -25.28 15.40
CA LEU A 72 -13.92 -24.66 15.71
C LEU A 72 -15.04 -25.35 14.93
N THR A 73 -15.95 -26.00 15.65
CA THR A 73 -17.14 -26.64 15.04
C THR A 73 -17.92 -25.64 14.20
N GLY A 74 -18.04 -25.90 12.89
CA GLY A 74 -18.70 -25.02 11.93
C GLY A 74 -17.75 -24.32 10.94
N ILE A 75 -16.45 -24.34 11.21
CA ILE A 75 -15.39 -23.95 10.27
C ILE A 75 -14.77 -25.22 9.68
N GLY A 76 -15.24 -25.60 8.49
CA GLY A 76 -14.61 -26.68 7.72
C GLY A 76 -13.39 -26.19 6.94
N ARG A 77 -12.70 -27.11 6.27
CA ARG A 77 -11.50 -26.82 5.46
C ARG A 77 -11.69 -25.66 4.48
N VAL A 78 -12.81 -25.62 3.77
CA VAL A 78 -13.12 -24.57 2.78
C VAL A 78 -13.15 -23.19 3.45
N LYS A 79 -13.94 -23.04 4.53
CA LYS A 79 -14.05 -21.77 5.27
C LYS A 79 -12.72 -21.35 5.88
N ALA A 80 -11.93 -22.29 6.40
CA ALA A 80 -10.60 -22.00 6.93
C ALA A 80 -9.65 -21.46 5.86
N ILE A 81 -9.64 -22.06 4.66
CA ILE A 81 -8.85 -21.57 3.52
C ILE A 81 -9.31 -20.17 3.09
N GLU A 82 -10.63 -19.95 2.97
CA GLU A 82 -11.19 -18.64 2.62
C GLU A 82 -10.76 -17.56 3.63
N ILE A 83 -10.83 -17.85 4.94
CA ILE A 83 -10.38 -16.95 6.01
C ILE A 83 -8.89 -16.65 5.89
N LYS A 84 -8.03 -17.66 5.67
CA LYS A 84 -6.59 -17.42 5.49
C LYS A 84 -6.30 -16.58 4.24
N ALA A 85 -7.00 -16.83 3.15
CA ALA A 85 -6.83 -16.09 1.90
C ALA A 85 -7.22 -14.61 2.05
N MET A 86 -8.35 -14.29 2.70
CA MET A 86 -8.76 -12.91 2.93
C MET A 86 -7.78 -12.15 3.85
N ILE A 87 -7.23 -12.80 4.87
CA ILE A 87 -6.29 -12.16 5.80
C ILE A 87 -4.97 -11.85 5.09
N GLU A 88 -4.45 -12.81 4.32
CA GLU A 88 -3.24 -12.60 3.53
C GLU A 88 -3.45 -11.52 2.46
N LEU A 89 -4.61 -11.48 1.81
CA LEU A 89 -4.95 -10.40 0.88
C LEU A 89 -4.99 -9.04 1.59
N GLY A 90 -5.66 -8.94 2.74
CA GLY A 90 -5.68 -7.72 3.56
C GLY A 90 -4.28 -7.27 3.99
N LYS A 91 -3.41 -8.21 4.38
CA LYS A 91 -2.00 -7.95 4.68
C LYS A 91 -1.26 -7.41 3.46
N ARG A 92 -1.45 -7.98 2.27
CA ARG A 92 -0.82 -7.50 1.03
C ARG A 92 -1.32 -6.13 0.60
N ILE A 93 -2.61 -5.85 0.77
CA ILE A 93 -3.19 -4.51 0.54
C ILE A 93 -2.51 -3.51 1.48
N ASN A 94 -2.46 -3.81 2.79
CA ASN A 94 -1.84 -2.94 3.77
C ASN A 94 -0.33 -2.73 3.49
N GLN A 95 0.40 -3.79 3.12
CA GLN A 95 1.79 -3.69 2.70
C GLN A 95 1.95 -2.84 1.43
N SER A 96 1.06 -2.99 0.46
CA SER A 96 1.04 -2.16 -0.74
C SER A 96 0.77 -0.69 -0.42
N GLU A 97 -0.11 -0.40 0.52
CA GLU A 97 -0.37 0.96 1.01
C GLU A 97 0.81 1.54 1.80
N LEU A 98 1.49 0.73 2.60
CA LEU A 98 2.72 1.14 3.30
C LEU A 98 3.84 1.46 2.30
N LEU A 99 3.99 0.69 1.23
CA LEU A 99 4.92 1.02 0.14
C LEU A 99 4.60 2.36 -0.54
N LEU A 100 3.33 2.78 -0.52
CA LEU A 100 2.87 4.05 -1.06
C LEU A 100 3.02 5.21 -0.05
N ASN A 101 2.83 4.95 1.25
CA ASN A 101 2.81 5.96 2.34
C ASN A 101 4.08 5.99 3.21
N GLU A 102 5.15 5.30 2.81
CA GLU A 102 6.37 5.23 3.59
C GLU A 102 7.03 6.61 3.71
N ARG A 103 7.05 7.15 4.94
CA ARG A 103 7.99 8.20 5.33
C ARG A 103 9.38 7.70 4.96
N ILE A 104 10.14 8.50 4.22
CA ILE A 104 11.49 8.11 3.79
C ILE A 104 12.37 8.06 5.05
N LEU A 105 12.57 6.86 5.59
CA LEU A 105 13.37 6.60 6.79
C LEU A 105 14.87 6.45 6.48
N GLY A 106 15.31 6.91 5.30
CA GLY A 106 16.72 6.96 4.89
C GLY A 106 16.96 6.56 3.43
N SER A 107 18.04 7.08 2.84
CA SER A 107 18.41 6.87 1.43
C SER A 107 18.61 5.39 1.07
N GLU A 108 19.04 4.54 2.01
CA GLU A 108 19.22 3.09 1.77
C GLU A 108 17.90 2.37 1.50
N LYS A 109 16.88 2.60 2.36
CA LYS A 109 15.58 1.94 2.21
C LYS A 109 14.88 2.39 0.92
N LEU A 110 14.97 3.70 0.63
CA LEU A 110 14.49 4.25 -0.62
C LEU A 110 15.22 3.64 -1.82
N GLY A 111 16.56 3.56 -1.75
CA GLY A 111 17.38 2.91 -2.76
C GLY A 111 16.94 1.48 -3.03
N ARG A 112 16.72 0.65 -2.00
CA ARG A 112 16.24 -0.74 -2.16
C ARG A 112 14.88 -0.82 -2.86
N LYS A 113 13.93 0.05 -2.48
CA LYS A 113 12.62 0.14 -3.16
C LYS A 113 12.79 0.46 -4.65
N MET A 114 13.60 1.48 -4.96
CA MET A 114 13.79 1.93 -6.33
C MET A 114 14.61 0.95 -7.17
N ILE A 115 15.56 0.22 -6.59
CA ILE A 115 16.26 -0.89 -7.24
C ILE A 115 15.25 -1.96 -7.69
N HIS A 116 14.28 -2.30 -6.84
CA HIS A 116 13.25 -3.27 -7.20
C HIS A 116 12.37 -2.75 -8.35
N GLU A 117 12.02 -1.47 -8.33
CA GLU A 117 11.09 -0.87 -9.30
C GLU A 117 11.72 -0.61 -10.67
N ILE A 118 12.88 0.07 -10.70
CA ILE A 118 13.53 0.52 -11.95
C ILE A 118 14.91 -0.09 -12.19
N GLY A 119 15.55 -0.69 -11.18
CA GLY A 119 16.93 -1.18 -11.28
C GLY A 119 17.15 -2.30 -12.31
N HIS A 120 16.12 -3.08 -12.64
CA HIS A 120 16.16 -4.16 -13.64
C HIS A 120 15.76 -3.71 -15.05
N LYS A 121 15.39 -2.44 -15.24
CA LYS A 121 14.90 -1.95 -16.53
C LYS A 121 16.05 -1.79 -17.51
N LYS A 122 15.84 -2.24 -18.76
CA LYS A 122 16.82 -2.14 -19.86
C LYS A 122 16.94 -0.72 -20.44
N GLN A 123 15.99 0.15 -20.10
CA GLN A 123 15.99 1.56 -20.46
C GLN A 123 16.25 2.39 -19.21
N GLU A 124 16.85 3.55 -19.40
CA GLU A 124 17.01 4.54 -18.34
C GLU A 124 15.64 5.12 -17.99
N HIS A 125 15.32 5.14 -16.70
CA HIS A 125 14.10 5.72 -16.16
C HIS A 125 14.52 6.81 -15.19
N LEU A 126 14.04 8.03 -15.40
CA LEU A 126 14.14 9.11 -14.44
C LEU A 126 12.80 9.23 -13.71
N VAL A 127 12.82 9.05 -12.40
CA VAL A 127 11.65 9.10 -11.53
C VAL A 127 11.82 10.26 -10.55
N ALA A 128 10.79 11.09 -10.44
CA ALA A 128 10.68 12.10 -9.40
C ALA A 128 9.73 11.63 -8.31
N LEU A 129 10.19 11.72 -7.07
CA LEU A 129 9.40 11.52 -5.86
C LEU A 129 9.10 12.88 -5.26
N TYR A 130 7.84 13.13 -4.95
CA TYR A 130 7.34 14.37 -4.40
C TYR A 130 6.95 14.15 -2.95
N LEU A 131 7.42 15.00 -2.05
CA LEU A 131 7.26 14.79 -0.62
C LEU A 131 6.60 15.98 0.07
N ASN A 132 5.92 15.70 1.19
CA ASN A 132 5.40 16.72 2.10
C ASN A 132 6.43 17.13 3.17
N THR A 133 6.04 18.05 4.07
CA THR A 133 6.89 18.59 5.15
C THR A 133 7.39 17.53 6.14
N GLN A 134 6.77 16.36 6.19
CA GLN A 134 7.18 15.24 7.03
C GLN A 134 8.08 14.23 6.31
N ASN A 135 8.52 14.55 5.08
CA ASN A 135 9.26 13.67 4.17
C ASN A 135 8.50 12.37 3.84
N GLN A 136 7.18 12.44 3.72
CA GLN A 136 6.36 11.36 3.19
C GLN A 136 6.17 11.56 1.69
N ILE A 137 6.32 10.50 0.91
CA ILE A 137 6.06 10.53 -0.53
C ILE A 137 4.56 10.72 -0.74
N ILE A 138 4.17 11.86 -1.32
CA ILE A 138 2.78 12.18 -1.69
C ILE A 138 2.48 11.87 -3.15
N SER A 139 3.51 11.80 -3.99
CA SER A 139 3.38 11.41 -5.39
C SER A 139 4.71 10.89 -5.95
N GLN A 140 4.62 10.03 -6.95
CA GLN A 140 5.75 9.46 -7.68
C GLN A 140 5.44 9.52 -9.18
N LYS A 141 6.38 10.01 -9.97
CA LYS A 141 6.19 10.15 -11.41
C LYS A 141 7.46 9.81 -12.19
N THR A 142 7.32 8.94 -13.18
CA THR A 142 8.34 8.77 -14.22
C THR A 142 8.33 10.00 -15.12
N ILE A 143 9.42 10.76 -15.07
CA ILE A 143 9.62 11.99 -15.84
C ILE A 143 10.10 11.65 -17.24
N PHE A 144 11.00 10.67 -17.33
CA PHE A 144 11.63 10.30 -18.59
C PHE A 144 11.88 8.80 -18.64
N ILE A 145 11.69 8.23 -19.83
CA ILE A 145 12.13 6.89 -20.18
C ILE A 145 12.99 7.01 -21.43
N GLY A 146 14.27 6.71 -21.28
CA GLY A 146 15.25 6.81 -22.36
C GLY A 146 15.01 5.84 -23.50
N SER A 147 15.10 6.35 -24.72
CA SER A 147 15.55 5.60 -25.88
C SER A 147 16.93 6.15 -26.30
N VAL A 148 17.62 5.47 -27.21
CA VAL A 148 19.04 5.67 -27.59
C VAL A 148 19.41 7.13 -27.95
N ASN A 149 18.44 8.02 -28.18
CA ASN A 149 18.66 9.44 -28.45
C ASN A 149 18.16 10.34 -27.30
N ARG A 150 19.09 11.09 -26.71
CA ARG A 150 18.92 12.00 -25.57
C ARG A 150 17.74 12.96 -25.72
N SER A 151 16.79 12.89 -24.78
CA SER A 151 16.08 14.08 -24.31
C SER A 151 16.39 14.23 -22.82
N ILE A 152 17.09 15.30 -22.48
CA ILE A 152 17.43 15.66 -21.10
C ILE A 152 16.10 16.03 -20.43
N ALA A 153 15.79 15.40 -19.29
CA ALA A 153 14.60 15.78 -18.54
C ALA A 153 14.70 17.26 -18.12
N GLU A 154 13.64 18.01 -18.39
CA GLU A 154 13.62 19.45 -18.16
C GLU A 154 13.09 19.76 -16.76
N PRO A 155 13.78 20.59 -15.95
CA PRO A 155 13.30 20.98 -14.62
C PRO A 155 11.86 21.50 -14.61
N ARG A 156 11.43 22.16 -15.70
CA ARG A 156 10.06 22.68 -15.86
C ARG A 156 8.97 21.63 -15.60
N GLU A 157 9.17 20.39 -16.07
CA GLU A 157 8.15 19.33 -15.98
C GLU A 157 8.06 18.78 -14.56
N ILE A 158 9.23 18.63 -13.93
CA ILE A 158 9.39 18.17 -12.56
C ILE A 158 8.72 19.17 -11.61
N LEU A 159 9.03 20.46 -11.78
CA LEU A 159 8.54 21.54 -10.94
C LEU A 159 7.05 21.81 -11.15
N HIS A 160 6.54 21.72 -12.38
CA HIS A 160 5.11 21.81 -12.65
C HIS A 160 4.32 20.80 -11.80
N TYR A 161 4.79 19.55 -11.76
CA TYR A 161 4.14 18.52 -10.95
C TYR A 161 4.33 18.74 -9.45
N ALA A 162 5.51 19.20 -9.00
CA ALA A 162 5.77 19.52 -7.61
C ALA A 162 4.76 20.55 -7.07
N VAL A 163 4.55 21.63 -7.83
CA VAL A 163 3.57 22.68 -7.48
C VAL A 163 2.14 22.12 -7.52
N LYS A 164 1.79 21.34 -8.55
CA LYS A 164 0.46 20.73 -8.69
C LYS A 164 0.06 19.86 -7.49
N CYS A 165 1.01 19.11 -6.93
CA CYS A 165 0.76 18.25 -5.78
C CYS A 165 1.08 18.89 -4.42
N MET A 166 1.42 20.19 -4.40
CA MET A 166 1.82 20.91 -3.18
C MET A 166 2.98 20.21 -2.43
N ALA A 167 3.95 19.70 -3.19
CA ALA A 167 5.17 19.16 -2.63
C ALA A 167 5.97 20.26 -1.93
N THR A 168 6.69 19.90 -0.88
CA THR A 168 7.69 20.77 -0.24
C THR A 168 9.11 20.36 -0.60
N SER A 169 9.29 19.11 -1.01
CA SER A 169 10.59 18.57 -1.39
C SER A 169 10.47 17.51 -2.48
N ILE A 170 11.58 17.30 -3.17
CA ILE A 170 11.70 16.39 -4.31
C ILE A 170 12.93 15.49 -4.10
N ILE A 171 12.81 14.22 -4.47
CA ILE A 171 13.96 13.33 -4.68
C ILE A 171 13.93 12.85 -6.13
N ILE A 172 15.08 12.87 -6.78
CA ILE A 172 15.23 12.29 -8.11
C ILE A 172 15.89 10.93 -7.99
N VAL A 173 15.44 9.97 -8.79
CA VAL A 173 16.03 8.65 -8.88
C VAL A 173 16.15 8.24 -10.34
N HIS A 174 17.29 7.72 -10.75
CA HIS A 174 17.42 7.08 -12.06
C HIS A 174 18.22 5.79 -12.02
N ASN A 175 17.98 4.92 -13.01
CA ASN A 175 18.79 3.73 -13.24
C ASN A 175 19.71 3.90 -14.44
N HIS A 176 20.92 3.35 -14.36
CA HIS A 176 21.84 3.25 -15.49
C HIS A 176 21.82 1.83 -16.06
N PRO A 177 21.24 1.59 -17.26
CA PRO A 177 21.29 0.27 -17.89
C PRO A 177 22.71 -0.23 -18.17
N SER A 178 23.70 0.68 -18.23
CA SER A 178 25.11 0.39 -18.45
C SER A 178 25.80 -0.33 -17.28
N GLY A 179 25.18 -0.40 -16.10
CA GLY A 179 25.77 -1.09 -14.95
C GLY A 179 26.59 -0.22 -14.00
N SER A 180 26.69 1.09 -14.22
CA SER A 180 27.48 2.00 -13.37
C SER A 180 26.60 2.85 -12.47
N VAL A 181 26.91 2.92 -11.17
CA VAL A 181 26.27 3.85 -10.20
C VAL A 181 26.97 5.20 -10.11
N GLN A 182 28.01 5.44 -10.93
CA GLN A 182 28.72 6.71 -10.95
C GLN A 182 27.93 7.75 -11.76
N PRO A 183 27.74 8.98 -11.22
CA PRO A 183 27.06 10.05 -11.96
C PRO A 183 27.90 10.47 -13.17
N SER A 184 27.25 10.62 -14.31
CA SER A 184 27.84 11.26 -15.47
C SER A 184 27.92 12.79 -15.27
N ARG A 185 28.70 13.46 -16.13
CA ARG A 185 28.75 14.94 -16.14
C ARG A 185 27.37 15.56 -16.38
N ASN A 186 26.52 14.89 -17.17
CA ASN A 186 25.17 15.38 -17.44
C ASN A 186 24.28 15.26 -16.20
N ASP A 187 24.44 14.20 -15.41
CA ASP A 187 23.65 14.00 -14.18
C ASP A 187 23.99 15.07 -13.15
N LEU A 188 25.28 15.40 -13.00
CA LEU A 188 25.73 16.48 -12.13
C LEU A 188 25.14 17.83 -12.55
N LEU A 189 25.26 18.19 -13.83
CA LEU A 189 24.70 19.44 -14.38
C LEU A 189 23.17 19.52 -14.21
N PHE A 190 22.48 18.40 -14.47
CA PHE A 190 21.04 18.31 -14.27
C PHE A 190 20.66 18.51 -12.79
N THR A 191 21.41 17.88 -11.88
CA THR A 191 21.19 17.99 -10.43
C THR A 191 21.34 19.43 -9.95
N GLU A 192 22.42 20.09 -10.35
CA GLU A 192 22.69 21.49 -9.99
C GLU A 192 21.60 22.42 -10.52
N ASN A 193 21.25 22.29 -11.81
CA ASN A 193 20.21 23.11 -12.42
C ASN A 193 18.83 22.90 -11.77
N LEU A 194 18.48 21.64 -11.46
CA LEU A 194 17.23 21.32 -10.77
C LEU A 194 17.24 21.89 -9.34
N LYS A 195 18.36 21.77 -8.62
CA LYS A 195 18.49 22.31 -7.26
C LYS A 195 18.27 23.83 -7.23
N GLU A 196 18.95 24.58 -8.09
CA GLU A 196 18.75 26.03 -8.20
C GLU A 196 17.31 26.40 -8.55
N SER A 197 16.67 25.62 -9.42
CA SER A 197 15.29 25.85 -9.83
C SER A 197 14.29 25.55 -8.70
N CYS A 198 14.54 24.52 -7.89
CA CYS A 198 13.76 24.22 -6.69
C CYS A 198 13.86 25.37 -5.67
N GLU A 199 15.07 25.87 -5.40
CA GLU A 199 15.30 26.97 -4.45
C GLU A 199 14.51 28.23 -4.83
N LYS A 200 14.46 28.57 -6.12
CA LYS A 200 13.68 29.71 -6.65
C LYS A 200 12.16 29.58 -6.42
N LEU A 201 11.65 28.36 -6.28
CA LEU A 201 10.22 28.07 -6.04
C LEU A 201 9.90 27.71 -4.58
N GLY A 202 10.88 27.78 -3.67
CA GLY A 202 10.69 27.39 -2.27
C GLY A 202 10.55 25.88 -2.06
N LEU A 203 11.06 25.08 -3.00
CA LEU A 203 11.13 23.61 -2.91
C LEU A 203 12.55 23.18 -2.53
N VAL A 204 12.68 22.01 -1.92
CA VAL A 204 13.99 21.43 -1.59
C VAL A 204 14.24 20.19 -2.44
N LEU A 205 15.32 20.17 -3.22
CA LEU A 205 15.85 18.92 -3.79
C LEU A 205 16.63 18.21 -2.68
N LEU A 206 16.05 17.14 -2.12
CA LEU A 206 16.62 16.41 -0.98
C LEU A 206 17.78 15.51 -1.37
N ASP A 207 17.63 14.77 -2.46
CA ASP A 207 18.60 13.77 -2.89
C ASP A 207 18.47 13.47 -4.39
N HIS A 208 19.53 12.93 -4.97
CA HIS A 208 19.55 12.38 -6.32
C HIS A 208 20.23 11.01 -6.32
N LEU A 209 19.42 9.96 -6.42
CA LEU A 209 19.86 8.58 -6.30
C LEU A 209 20.07 7.91 -7.66
N ILE A 210 21.21 7.25 -7.81
CA ILE A 210 21.49 6.36 -8.94
C ILE A 210 21.36 4.92 -8.45
N VAL A 211 20.41 4.17 -9.01
CA VAL A 211 20.11 2.81 -8.59
C VAL A 211 20.46 1.79 -9.66
N LEU A 212 21.00 0.66 -9.20
CA LEU A 212 21.33 -0.48 -10.03
C LEU A 212 20.95 -1.77 -9.31
N LEU A 213 20.46 -2.77 -10.05
CA LEU A 213 20.37 -4.12 -9.54
C LEU A 213 21.71 -4.85 -9.76
N PHE A 214 22.41 -5.19 -8.68
CA PHE A 214 23.50 -6.16 -8.73
C PHE A 214 22.88 -7.57 -8.71
N PHE A 215 23.24 -8.40 -9.69
CA PHE A 215 22.99 -9.85 -9.66
C PHE A 215 24.08 -10.55 -8.86
#